data_AF-A0A661J6M0-F1
#
_entry.id   AF-A0A661J6M0-F1
#
_cell.length_a   1.000
_cell.length_b   1.000
_cell.length_c   1.000
_cell.angle_alpha   90.00
_cell.angle_beta   90.00
_cell.angle_gamma   90.00
#
_symmetry.space_group_name_H-M   'P 1'
#
loop_
_entity.id
_entity.type
_entity.pdbx_description
1 polymer ?
#
loop_
_entity_poly.entity_id
_entity_poly.type
_entity_poly.pdbx_seq_one_letter_code
_entity_poly.pdbx_strand_id
1 'polypeptide(L)'
;MSKGGFFTTFGQKRDTEKNKIAKKLAKIRFKIMVHSGKGGVGKSTVAANLATSFARQNFAVGLLDLDIHGPNIPKIMGIEEQSLKMNNKGIEPVSFLPNLKVVSIALLLYNREEPVIWRSPMKYGLIQQLIKDVNWGK
;
A
#
# COMPACT_ATOMS: atom_id res chain seq x y z
N MET A 1 35.32 26.21 -5.38
CA MET A 1 35.05 25.01 -4.56
C MET A 1 33.54 24.82 -4.39
N SER A 2 33.06 23.65 -4.85
CA SER A 2 31.77 22.94 -4.63
C SER A 2 30.47 23.72 -4.32
N LYS A 3 29.66 23.99 -5.36
CA LYS A 3 28.19 24.14 -5.28
C LYS A 3 27.42 22.91 -5.82
N GLY A 4 28.13 21.81 -6.15
CA GLY A 4 27.57 20.66 -6.90
C GLY A 4 27.12 19.44 -6.08
N GLY A 5 27.44 19.36 -4.79
CA GLY A 5 27.21 18.14 -3.99
C GLY A 5 25.74 17.87 -3.62
N PHE A 6 24.97 18.92 -3.33
CA PHE A 6 23.60 18.78 -2.80
C PHE A 6 22.59 18.34 -3.86
N PHE A 7 22.63 18.95 -5.06
CA PHE A 7 21.73 18.60 -6.17
C PHE A 7 21.98 17.19 -6.71
N THR A 8 23.25 16.78 -6.81
CA THR A 8 23.63 15.44 -7.28
C THR A 8 23.13 14.34 -6.33
N THR A 9 23.27 14.55 -5.01
CA THR A 9 22.82 13.60 -3.99
C THR A 9 21.28 13.45 -3.96
N PHE A 10 20.54 14.56 -4.13
CA PHE A 10 19.07 14.53 -4.20
C PHE A 10 18.53 13.91 -5.49
N GLY A 11 19.22 14.08 -6.63
CA GLY A 11 18.89 13.37 -7.87
C GLY A 11 19.08 11.86 -7.70
N GLN A 12 20.27 11.47 -7.24
CA GLN A 12 20.66 10.07 -7.09
C GLN A 12 19.78 9.30 -6.08
N LYS A 13 19.36 9.94 -4.98
CA LYS A 13 18.42 9.34 -4.00
C LYS A 13 17.01 9.14 -4.58
N ARG A 14 16.55 10.03 -5.47
CA ARG A 14 15.23 9.86 -6.13
C ARG A 14 15.25 8.76 -7.18
N ASP A 15 16.34 8.66 -7.95
CA ASP A 15 16.48 7.64 -8.98
C ASP A 15 16.61 6.23 -8.39
N THR A 16 17.33 6.10 -7.27
CA THR A 16 17.43 4.84 -6.53
C THR A 16 16.08 4.37 -5.96
N GLU A 17 15.25 5.27 -5.42
CA GLU A 17 13.92 4.92 -4.92
C GLU A 17 12.95 4.53 -6.05
N LYS A 18 12.97 5.25 -7.18
CA LYS A 18 12.18 4.88 -8.36
C LYS A 18 12.55 3.48 -8.88
N ASN A 19 13.84 3.18 -8.93
CA ASN A 19 14.33 1.87 -9.37
C ASN A 19 13.88 0.73 -8.45
N LYS A 20 13.84 0.94 -7.12
CA LYS A 20 13.31 -0.05 -6.18
C LYS A 20 11.82 -0.32 -6.41
N ILE A 21 11.03 0.73 -6.56
CA ILE A 21 9.59 0.62 -6.86
C ILE A 21 9.38 -0.15 -8.17
N ALA A 22 10.10 0.21 -9.24
CA ALA A 22 10.01 -0.46 -10.53
C ALA A 22 10.34 -1.95 -10.42
N LYS A 23 11.44 -2.32 -9.73
CA LYS A 23 11.82 -3.73 -9.49
C LYS A 23 10.77 -4.49 -8.69
N LYS A 24 10.12 -3.86 -7.72
CA LYS A 24 9.07 -4.50 -6.92
C LYS A 24 7.80 -4.74 -7.75
N LEU A 25 7.35 -3.73 -8.50
CA LEU A 25 6.19 -3.81 -9.37
C LEU A 25 6.41 -4.73 -10.58
N ALA A 26 7.64 -4.91 -11.04
CA ALA A 26 7.98 -5.85 -12.12
C ALA A 26 7.68 -7.31 -11.76
N LYS A 27 7.68 -7.66 -10.46
CA LYS A 27 7.30 -9.00 -9.98
C LYS A 27 5.79 -9.25 -10.03
N ILE A 28 4.99 -8.18 -10.16
CA ILE A 28 3.53 -8.27 -10.19
C ILE A 28 3.08 -8.29 -11.65
N ARG A 29 2.52 -9.42 -12.09
CA ARG A 29 2.09 -9.61 -13.48
C ARG A 29 0.98 -8.65 -13.88
N PHE A 30 -0.06 -8.52 -13.05
CA PHE A 30 -1.22 -7.67 -13.30
C PHE A 30 -1.41 -6.66 -12.19
N LYS A 31 -1.61 -5.39 -12.55
CA LYS A 31 -1.89 -4.30 -11.60
C LYS A 31 -3.23 -3.68 -11.98
N ILE A 32 -4.17 -3.68 -11.05
CA ILE A 32 -5.52 -3.14 -11.26
C ILE A 32 -5.72 -2.00 -10.29
N MET A 33 -6.03 -0.81 -10.82
CA MET A 33 -6.34 0.37 -10.02
C MET A 33 -7.85 0.56 -9.98
N VAL A 34 -8.44 0.57 -8.79
CA VAL A 34 -9.86 0.87 -8.58
C VAL A 34 -9.96 2.29 -8.03
N HIS A 35 -10.57 3.20 -8.79
CA HIS A 35 -10.70 4.61 -8.45
C HIS A 35 -12.13 5.13 -8.70
N SER A 36 -12.54 6.19 -8.00
CA SER A 36 -13.84 6.85 -8.22
C SER A 36 -13.74 8.37 -8.08
N GLY A 37 -14.47 9.11 -8.91
CA GLY A 37 -14.55 10.58 -8.83
C GLY A 37 -15.47 11.12 -7.72
N LYS A 38 -16.22 10.24 -7.04
CA LYS A 38 -17.12 10.57 -5.94
C LYS A 38 -16.95 9.59 -4.78
N GLY A 39 -17.20 10.06 -3.56
CA GLY A 39 -17.30 9.23 -2.36
C GLY A 39 -18.58 8.40 -2.35
N GLY A 40 -18.59 7.29 -1.61
CA GLY A 40 -19.81 6.49 -1.37
C GLY A 40 -20.25 5.55 -2.52
N VAL A 41 -19.56 5.53 -3.66
CA VAL A 41 -19.97 4.70 -4.83
C VAL A 41 -19.60 3.21 -4.71
N GLY A 42 -19.08 2.75 -3.56
CA GLY A 42 -18.70 1.34 -3.36
C GLY A 42 -17.33 0.94 -3.91
N LYS A 43 -16.42 1.88 -4.21
CA LYS A 43 -15.05 1.62 -4.69
C LYS A 43 -14.32 0.52 -3.89
N SER A 44 -14.31 0.63 -2.57
CA SER A 44 -13.61 -0.31 -1.68
C SER A 44 -14.29 -1.69 -1.67
N THR A 45 -15.62 -1.72 -1.75
CA THR A 45 -16.39 -2.96 -1.89
C THR A 45 -16.05 -3.70 -3.18
N VAL A 46 -15.97 -2.97 -4.30
CA VAL A 46 -15.57 -3.55 -5.59
C VAL A 46 -14.13 -4.10 -5.52
N ALA A 47 -13.20 -3.33 -4.95
CA ALA A 47 -11.80 -3.77 -4.81
C ALA A 47 -11.65 -5.04 -3.95
N ALA A 48 -12.36 -5.09 -2.80
CA ALA A 48 -12.35 -6.25 -1.91
C ALA A 48 -12.92 -7.51 -2.58
N ASN A 49 -14.06 -7.37 -3.28
CA ASN A 49 -14.67 -8.49 -3.99
C ASN A 49 -13.82 -8.98 -5.17
N LEU A 50 -13.21 -8.07 -5.93
CA LEU A 50 -12.31 -8.43 -7.02
C LEU A 50 -11.10 -9.22 -6.50
N ALA A 51 -10.47 -8.74 -5.43
CA ALA A 51 -9.33 -9.41 -4.82
C ALA A 51 -9.71 -10.81 -4.30
N THR A 52 -10.84 -10.92 -3.61
CA THR A 52 -11.36 -12.19 -3.09
C THR A 52 -11.73 -13.16 -4.21
N SER A 53 -12.34 -12.68 -5.30
CA SER A 53 -12.69 -13.50 -6.46
C SER A 53 -11.46 -14.08 -7.15
N PHE A 54 -10.42 -13.27 -7.37
CA PHE A 54 -9.16 -13.77 -7.92
C PHE A 54 -8.47 -14.76 -6.97
N ALA A 55 -8.48 -14.49 -5.67
CA ALA A 55 -7.94 -15.42 -4.70
C ALA A 55 -8.68 -16.77 -4.71
N ARG A 56 -10.01 -16.77 -4.84
CA ARG A 56 -10.82 -17.99 -4.97
C ARG A 56 -10.55 -18.78 -6.26
N GLN A 57 -10.00 -18.13 -7.28
CA GLN A 57 -9.51 -18.77 -8.50
C GLN A 57 -8.04 -19.21 -8.39
N ASN A 58 -7.49 -19.30 -7.17
CA ASN A 58 -6.12 -19.70 -6.86
C ASN A 58 -5.01 -18.76 -7.38
N PHE A 59 -5.32 -17.52 -7.75
CA PHE A 59 -4.28 -16.52 -8.03
C PHE A 59 -3.62 -16.03 -6.74
N ALA A 60 -2.33 -15.67 -6.79
CA ALA A 60 -1.68 -14.92 -5.72
C ALA A 60 -2.08 -13.44 -5.82
N VAL A 61 -2.72 -12.91 -4.77
CA VAL A 61 -3.35 -11.58 -4.80
C VAL A 61 -2.85 -10.71 -3.65
N GLY A 62 -2.52 -9.47 -4.00
CA GLY A 62 -2.29 -8.37 -3.04
C GLY A 62 -3.38 -7.31 -3.18
N LEU A 63 -3.98 -6.90 -2.07
CA LEU A 63 -4.91 -5.78 -1.99
C LEU A 63 -4.27 -4.65 -1.19
N LEU A 64 -4.07 -3.50 -1.84
CA LEU A 64 -3.49 -2.31 -1.25
C LEU A 64 -4.53 -1.18 -1.19
N ASP A 65 -4.89 -0.78 0.03
CA ASP A 65 -5.79 0.33 0.32
C ASP A 65 -5.00 1.59 0.66
N LEU A 66 -5.13 2.60 -0.20
CA LEU A 66 -4.47 3.91 -0.09
C LEU A 66 -5.47 5.03 0.25
N ASP A 67 -6.72 4.70 0.59
CA ASP A 67 -7.74 5.70 0.91
C ASP A 67 -7.53 6.26 2.32
N ILE A 68 -6.74 7.32 2.45
CA ILE A 68 -6.36 7.92 3.73
C ILE A 68 -7.54 8.55 4.46
N HIS A 69 -8.53 9.06 3.72
CA HIS A 69 -9.64 9.82 4.29
C HIS A 69 -10.83 8.93 4.70
N GLY A 70 -10.91 7.71 4.18
CA GLY A 70 -11.94 6.75 4.53
C GLY A 70 -11.51 5.32 4.21
N PRO A 71 -10.48 4.79 4.91
CA PRO A 71 -9.98 3.45 4.68
C PRO A 71 -11.03 2.43 5.13
N ASN A 72 -11.81 1.91 4.18
CA ASN A 72 -12.91 0.99 4.45
C ASN A 72 -12.50 -0.49 4.32
N ILE A 73 -11.34 -0.80 3.73
CA ILE A 73 -10.94 -2.18 3.45
C ILE A 73 -10.81 -3.02 4.73
N PRO A 74 -10.20 -2.54 5.84
CA PRO A 74 -10.14 -3.33 7.05
C PRO A 74 -11.52 -3.76 7.56
N LYS A 75 -12.49 -2.83 7.52
CA LYS A 75 -13.87 -3.07 7.94
C LYS A 75 -14.62 -4.05 7.06
N ILE A 76 -14.51 -3.88 5.74
CA ILE A 76 -15.14 -4.78 4.77
C ILE A 76 -14.62 -6.21 4.91
N MET A 77 -13.35 -6.35 5.27
CA MET A 77 -12.66 -7.63 5.36
C MET A 77 -12.63 -8.20 6.79
N GLY A 78 -13.20 -7.53 7.79
CA GLY A 78 -13.21 -8.02 9.18
C GLY A 78 -11.82 -8.14 9.81
N ILE A 79 -10.89 -7.25 9.44
CA ILE A 79 -9.49 -7.24 9.92
C ILE A 79 -9.17 -5.96 10.70
N GLU A 80 -10.16 -5.30 11.30
CA GLU A 80 -9.96 -4.06 12.06
C GLU A 80 -8.98 -4.20 13.23
N GLU A 81 -9.00 -5.34 13.90
CA GLU A 81 -8.12 -5.58 15.06
C GLU A 81 -6.71 -6.04 14.66
N GLN A 82 -6.43 -6.16 13.36
CA GLN A 82 -5.12 -6.52 12.86
C GLN A 82 -4.23 -5.28 12.71
N SER A 83 -2.92 -5.49 12.79
CA SER A 83 -1.90 -4.47 12.55
C SER A 83 -0.83 -4.97 11.59
N LEU A 84 -0.25 -4.07 10.81
CA LEU A 84 0.90 -4.41 9.98
C LEU A 84 2.15 -4.54 10.84
N LYS A 85 2.86 -5.66 10.69
CA LYS A 85 4.13 -5.86 11.40
C LYS A 85 5.26 -5.26 10.57
N MET A 86 6.01 -4.34 11.17
CA MET A 86 7.19 -3.73 10.56
C MET A 86 8.44 -4.34 11.19
N ASN A 87 9.38 -4.80 10.36
CA ASN A 87 10.65 -5.33 10.81
C ASN A 87 11.78 -4.93 9.84
N ASN A 88 13.01 -5.35 10.12
CA ASN A 88 14.19 -5.02 9.30
C ASN A 88 14.11 -5.55 7.85
N LYS A 89 13.19 -6.48 7.56
CA LYS A 89 12.95 -7.09 6.24
C LYS A 89 11.78 -6.44 5.49
N GLY A 90 11.08 -5.47 6.09
CA GLY A 90 9.99 -4.73 5.45
C GLY A 90 8.68 -4.75 6.25
N ILE A 91 7.58 -4.56 5.53
CA ILE A 91 6.22 -4.52 6.06
C ILE A 91 5.53 -5.85 5.74
N GLU A 92 5.14 -6.59 6.77
CA GLU A 92 4.37 -7.81 6.60
C GLU A 92 2.88 -7.49 6.45
N PRO A 93 2.24 -7.88 5.32
CA PRO A 93 0.83 -7.66 5.11
C PRO A 93 -0.03 -8.58 5.98
N VAL A 94 -1.28 -8.21 6.21
CA VAL A 94 -2.27 -9.10 6.85
C VAL A 94 -2.61 -10.22 5.87
N SER A 95 -2.50 -11.47 6.32
CA SER A 95 -2.94 -12.64 5.56
C SER A 95 -4.44 -12.83 5.76
N PHE A 96 -5.24 -12.52 4.74
CA PHE A 96 -6.70 -12.67 4.80
C PHE A 96 -7.15 -14.06 4.33
N LEU A 97 -6.56 -14.55 3.23
CA LEU A 97 -6.63 -15.96 2.79
C LEU A 97 -5.20 -16.46 2.53
N PRO A 98 -4.96 -17.79 2.40
CA PRO A 98 -3.61 -18.30 2.13
C PRO A 98 -2.89 -17.65 0.94
N ASN A 99 -3.64 -17.18 -0.05
CA ASN A 99 -3.16 -16.50 -1.26
C ASN A 99 -3.66 -15.06 -1.42
N LEU A 100 -4.28 -14.45 -0.39
CA LEU A 100 -4.74 -13.06 -0.40
C LEU A 100 -4.14 -12.28 0.77
N LYS A 101 -3.28 -11.33 0.44
CA LYS A 101 -2.62 -10.42 1.38
C LYS A 101 -3.21 -9.02 1.29
N VAL A 102 -3.42 -8.39 2.44
CA VAL A 102 -4.08 -7.09 2.55
C VAL A 102 -3.17 -6.09 3.27
N VAL A 103 -3.09 -4.89 2.72
CA VAL A 103 -2.46 -3.72 3.34
C VAL A 103 -3.44 -2.57 3.26
N SER A 104 -3.61 -1.86 4.38
CA SER A 104 -4.34 -0.60 4.43
C SER A 104 -3.61 0.36 5.35
N ILE A 105 -3.69 1.65 5.04
CA ILE A 105 -3.15 2.70 5.89
C ILE A 105 -3.82 2.69 7.28
N ALA A 106 -5.09 2.27 7.39
CA ALA A 106 -5.75 2.11 8.68
C ALA A 106 -5.16 1.00 9.57
N LEU A 107 -4.42 0.04 8.99
CA LEU A 107 -3.72 -1.02 9.73
C LEU A 107 -2.32 -0.59 10.22
N LEU A 108 -1.85 0.61 9.82
CA LEU A 108 -0.61 1.22 10.32
C LEU A 108 -0.84 2.12 11.52
N LEU A 109 -2.07 2.63 11.70
CA LEU A 109 -2.39 3.55 12.78
C LEU A 109 -2.69 2.75 14.05
N TYR A 110 -1.95 3.04 15.12
CA TYR A 110 -2.17 2.44 16.44
C TYR A 110 -3.51 2.86 17.05
N ASN A 111 -3.94 4.10 16.79
CA ASN A 111 -5.22 4.64 17.22
C ASN A 111 -6.00 5.13 16.00
N ARG A 112 -7.17 4.53 15.75
CA ARG A 112 -8.02 4.84 14.59
C ARG A 112 -8.87 6.09 14.78
N GLU A 113 -9.02 6.54 16.03
CA GLU A 113 -9.79 7.73 16.37
C GLU A 113 -8.94 9.00 16.43
N GLU A 114 -7.61 8.87 16.38
CA GLU A 114 -6.71 10.02 16.36
C GLU A 114 -6.72 10.70 14.99
N PRO A 115 -7.11 11.99 14.91
CA PRO A 115 -7.08 12.73 13.66
C PRO A 115 -5.62 13.02 13.27
N VAL A 116 -5.12 12.31 12.26
CA VAL A 116 -3.80 12.55 11.69
C VAL A 116 -3.90 13.58 10.55
N ILE A 117 -3.17 14.70 10.67
CA ILE A 117 -3.07 15.71 9.60
C ILE A 117 -2.08 15.23 8.54
N TRP A 118 -2.60 14.73 7.42
CA TRP A 118 -1.79 14.22 6.32
C TRP A 118 -1.43 15.32 5.31
N ARG A 119 -0.18 15.78 5.31
CA ARG A 119 0.34 16.70 4.27
C ARG A 119 0.70 15.92 3.00
N SER A 120 0.58 16.54 1.82
CA SER A 120 0.80 15.88 0.51
C SER A 120 2.15 15.15 0.38
N PRO A 121 3.30 15.71 0.83
CA PRO A 121 4.58 14.99 0.78
C PRO A 121 4.59 13.72 1.63
N MET A 122 3.89 13.72 2.77
CA MET A 122 3.79 12.55 3.66
C MET A 122 2.95 11.45 3.01
N LYS A 123 1.81 11.82 2.40
CA LYS A 123 0.95 10.87 1.67
C LYS A 123 1.74 10.17 0.57
N TYR A 124 2.46 10.94 -0.24
CA TYR A 124 3.28 10.41 -1.33
C TYR A 124 4.39 9.48 -0.81
N GLY A 125 5.13 9.91 0.23
CA GLY A 125 6.17 9.10 0.84
C GLY A 125 5.64 7.77 1.39
N LEU A 126 4.47 7.79 2.05
CA LEU A 126 3.82 6.60 2.57
C LEU A 126 3.40 5.63 1.45
N ILE A 127 2.78 6.14 0.38
CA ILE A 127 2.41 5.30 -0.78
C ILE A 127 3.64 4.64 -1.38
N GLN A 128 4.73 5.40 -1.58
CA GLN A 128 5.99 4.85 -2.07
C GLN A 128 6.56 3.77 -1.14
N GLN A 129 6.47 3.99 0.17
CA GLN A 129 6.91 3.04 1.18
C GLN A 129 6.09 1.74 1.16
N LEU A 130 4.76 1.84 1.10
CA LEU A 130 3.89 0.67 1.00
C LEU A 130 4.15 -0.14 -0.28
N ILE A 131 4.41 0.53 -1.40
CA ILE A 131 4.72 -0.16 -2.65
C ILE A 131 6.07 -0.88 -2.55
N LYS A 132 7.09 -0.24 -1.99
CA LYS A 132 8.47 -0.75 -2.02
C LYS A 132 8.76 -1.80 -0.94
N ASP A 133 8.25 -1.59 0.28
CA ASP A 133 8.66 -2.33 1.47
C ASP A 133 7.69 -3.44 1.88
N VAL A 134 6.47 -3.51 1.32
CA VAL A 134 5.53 -4.59 1.64
C VAL A 134 5.98 -5.93 1.04
N ASN A 135 5.95 -6.98 1.85
CA ASN A 135 6.31 -8.33 1.47
C ASN A 135 5.14 -9.11 0.84
N TRP A 136 4.76 -8.68 -0.37
CA TRP A 136 3.70 -9.30 -1.17
C TRP A 136 3.95 -10.79 -1.48
N GLY A 137 5.22 -11.22 -1.54
CA GLY A 137 5.58 -12.58 -1.95
C GLY A 137 5.75 -12.70 -3.46
N LYS A 138 5.43 -13.88 -4.00
CA LYS A 138 5.40 -14.17 -5.43
C LYS A 138 4.00 -14.58 -5.83
#